data_AF-A0A7J6RT28-F1
#
_entry.id   AF-A0A7J6RT28-F1
#
_cell.length_a   1.000
_cell.length_b   1.000
_cell.length_c   1.000
_cell.angle_alpha   90.00
_cell.angle_beta   90.00
_cell.angle_gamma   90.00
#
_symmetry.space_group_name_H-M   'P 1'
#
loop_
_entity.id
_entity.type
_entity.pdbx_description
1 polymer ?
#
loop_
_entity_poly.entity_id
_entity_poly.type
_entity_poly.pdbx_seq_one_letter_code
_entity_poly.pdbx_strand_id
1 'polypeptide(L)'
;YLDPSISPELSLLVEVEDLKSHGVDLWRKLDADSAGDAAAAQDSKQIIFMVHAQSSDTLAMIDLVAEKILADDGRLKANKESAFERTYTLISVPYVSHLVLGRLQQRMVMSSLAEVLPLHLMGLCVEGDVITIDQPGAFRDFHIRSDPTPLSLLAETLHDLQRNFGAGLGVSRQAGRRVLKMNAIGTAA
;
A
#
# COMPACT_ATOMS: atom_id res chain seq x y z
N TYR A 1 1.41 -11.51 1.17
CA TYR A 1 0.92 -11.11 2.51
C TYR A 1 0.38 -9.71 2.43
N LEU A 2 -0.79 -9.48 3.02
CA LEU A 2 -1.53 -8.22 2.93
C LEU A 2 -1.82 -7.69 4.32
N ASP A 3 -1.42 -6.45 4.57
CA ASP A 3 -1.86 -5.67 5.71
C ASP A 3 -3.40 -5.56 5.68
N PRO A 4 -4.10 -5.93 6.76
CA PRO A 4 -5.57 -5.92 6.80
C PRO A 4 -6.18 -4.57 6.48
N SER A 5 -5.45 -3.48 6.76
CA SER A 5 -5.91 -2.11 6.52
C SER A 5 -6.00 -1.75 5.04
N ILE A 6 -5.35 -2.48 4.12
CA ILE A 6 -5.42 -2.25 2.66
C ILE A 6 -6.46 -3.15 1.97
N SER A 7 -6.95 -4.18 2.67
CA SER A 7 -7.85 -5.17 2.07
C SER A 7 -9.15 -4.56 1.53
N PRO A 8 -9.81 -3.60 2.20
CA PRO A 8 -10.99 -2.94 1.66
C PRO A 8 -10.71 -2.19 0.36
N GLU A 9 -9.63 -1.42 0.30
CA GLU A 9 -9.27 -0.58 -0.84
C GLU A 9 -8.94 -1.42 -2.07
N LEU A 10 -8.18 -2.51 -1.89
CA LEU A 10 -7.87 -3.43 -2.98
C LEU A 10 -9.12 -4.12 -3.52
N SER A 11 -10.09 -4.44 -2.66
CA SER A 11 -11.33 -5.12 -3.08
C SER A 11 -12.21 -4.26 -3.99
N LEU A 12 -12.00 -2.94 -4.02
CA LEU A 12 -12.68 -2.02 -4.94
C LEU A 12 -12.03 -1.99 -6.33
N LEU A 13 -10.77 -2.45 -6.45
CA LEU A 13 -9.98 -2.29 -7.67
C LEU A 13 -9.73 -3.61 -8.41
N VAL A 14 -9.61 -4.71 -7.68
CA VAL A 14 -9.10 -5.97 -8.22
C VAL A 14 -9.92 -7.13 -7.67
N GLU A 15 -10.37 -8.02 -8.54
CA GLU A 15 -11.00 -9.26 -8.15
C GLU A 15 -9.96 -10.35 -7.86
N VAL A 16 -10.35 -11.37 -7.10
CA VAL A 16 -9.46 -12.51 -6.78
C VAL A 16 -8.94 -13.19 -8.05
N GLU A 17 -9.80 -13.23 -9.07
CA GLU A 17 -9.54 -13.89 -10.36
C GLU A 17 -8.44 -13.17 -11.14
N ASP A 18 -8.42 -11.84 -11.08
CA ASP A 18 -7.37 -11.02 -11.70
C ASP A 18 -6.00 -11.37 -11.10
N LEU A 19 -5.89 -11.43 -9.77
CA LEU A 19 -4.63 -11.78 -9.11
C LEU A 19 -4.14 -13.17 -9.47
N LYS A 20 -5.05 -14.16 -9.54
CA LYS A 20 -4.72 -15.51 -9.99
C LYS A 20 -4.24 -15.53 -11.44
N SER A 21 -4.87 -14.75 -12.31
CA SER A 21 -4.46 -14.61 -13.71
C SER A 21 -3.04 -14.02 -13.84
N HIS A 22 -2.61 -13.23 -12.86
CA HIS A 22 -1.27 -12.66 -12.75
C HIS A 22 -0.29 -13.51 -11.92
N GLY A 23 -0.62 -14.77 -11.62
CA GLY A 23 0.28 -15.73 -10.98
C GLY A 23 0.34 -15.64 -9.45
N VAL A 24 -0.64 -15.00 -8.82
CA VAL A 24 -0.79 -15.07 -7.35
C VAL A 24 -1.44 -16.40 -6.98
N ASP A 25 -0.62 -17.36 -6.59
CA ASP A 25 -1.08 -18.69 -6.14
C ASP A 25 -1.79 -18.62 -4.78
N LEU A 26 -1.28 -17.75 -3.90
CA LEU A 26 -1.74 -17.66 -2.52
C LEU A 26 -1.64 -16.23 -2.00
N TRP A 27 -2.72 -15.78 -1.37
CA TRP A 27 -2.77 -14.54 -0.62
C TRP A 27 -3.08 -14.79 0.86
N ARG A 28 -2.56 -13.96 1.75
CA ARG A 28 -2.71 -14.17 3.19
C ARG A 28 -2.68 -12.84 3.91
N LYS A 29 -3.41 -12.77 5.00
CA LYS A 29 -3.34 -11.68 5.96
C LYS A 29 -1.92 -11.62 6.57
N LEU A 30 -1.40 -10.40 6.76
CA LEU A 30 -0.21 -10.16 7.55
C LEU A 30 -0.65 -10.02 9.02
N ASP A 31 -0.34 -11.03 9.83
CA ASP A 31 -0.57 -11.02 11.27
C ASP A 31 0.54 -11.81 12.02
N ALA A 32 0.54 -11.67 13.35
CA ALA A 32 1.50 -12.35 14.23
C ALA A 32 1.25 -13.87 14.30
N ASP A 33 -0.02 -14.29 14.20
CA ASP A 33 -0.42 -15.69 14.37
C ASP A 33 -0.11 -16.56 13.15
N SER A 34 0.10 -15.96 11.97
CA SER A 34 0.54 -16.69 10.77
C SER A 34 2.03 -17.08 10.79
N ALA A 35 2.68 -17.10 11.96
CA ALA A 35 4.01 -17.66 12.18
C ALA A 35 4.09 -19.19 11.94
N GLY A 36 2.94 -19.89 11.97
CA GLY A 36 2.83 -21.33 11.73
C GLY A 36 2.61 -21.75 10.26
N ASP A 37 2.51 -20.80 9.33
CA ASP A 37 1.93 -21.03 8.01
C ASP A 37 2.96 -21.48 6.95
N ALA A 38 4.03 -22.11 7.43
CA ALA A 38 5.28 -22.40 6.71
C ALA A 38 5.09 -23.33 5.50
N ALA A 39 4.10 -24.21 5.50
CA ALA A 39 3.93 -25.24 4.47
C ALA A 39 3.61 -24.65 3.08
N ALA A 40 2.71 -23.66 2.99
CA ALA A 40 2.33 -23.09 1.69
C ALA A 40 3.31 -22.04 1.16
N ALA A 41 4.05 -21.38 2.06
CA ALA A 41 5.14 -20.49 1.67
C ALA A 41 6.37 -21.25 1.16
N GLN A 42 6.41 -22.59 1.31
CA GLN A 42 7.59 -23.39 1.03
C GLN A 42 7.87 -23.54 -0.47
N ASP A 43 6.84 -23.50 -1.32
CA ASP A 43 6.95 -23.67 -2.77
C ASP A 43 6.93 -22.36 -3.57
N SER A 44 6.64 -21.22 -2.92
CA SER A 44 6.61 -19.93 -3.60
C SER A 44 8.04 -19.41 -3.88
N LYS A 45 8.32 -19.02 -5.12
CA LYS A 45 9.59 -18.37 -5.49
C LYS A 45 9.65 -16.90 -5.07
N GLN A 46 8.50 -16.23 -5.04
CA GLN A 46 8.38 -14.82 -4.69
C GLN A 46 7.36 -14.64 -3.57
N ILE A 47 7.69 -13.78 -2.61
CA ILE A 47 6.77 -13.34 -1.57
C ILE A 47 6.63 -11.82 -1.64
N ILE A 48 5.41 -11.35 -1.84
CA ILE A 48 5.07 -9.93 -1.87
C ILE A 48 4.39 -9.57 -0.54
N PHE A 49 4.91 -8.56 0.14
CA PHE A 49 4.30 -7.94 1.30
C PHE A 49 3.67 -6.62 0.86
N MET A 50 2.40 -6.40 1.19
CA MET A 50 1.73 -5.12 0.96
C MET A 50 1.36 -4.52 2.32
N VAL A 51 1.83 -3.30 2.59
CA VAL A 51 1.63 -2.61 3.89
C VAL A 51 1.15 -1.18 3.68
N HIS A 52 0.28 -0.70 4.57
CA HIS A 52 -0.18 0.68 4.53
C HIS A 52 0.83 1.58 5.24
N ALA A 53 1.27 2.67 4.61
CA ALA A 53 2.34 3.54 5.08
C ALA A 53 1.90 4.53 6.17
N GLN A 54 0.58 4.74 6.31
CA GLN A 54 -0.01 5.74 7.20
C GLN A 54 -0.82 5.13 8.34
N SER A 55 -0.93 3.81 8.40
CA SER A 55 -1.58 3.17 9.53
C SER A 55 -0.82 3.50 10.82
N SER A 56 -1.51 3.70 11.94
CA SER A 56 -0.84 3.79 13.25
C SER A 56 0.05 2.57 13.53
N ASP A 57 -0.30 1.46 12.90
CA ASP A 57 0.31 0.16 13.12
C ASP A 57 1.36 -0.17 12.05
N THR A 58 1.66 0.77 11.14
CA THR A 58 2.62 0.58 10.02
C THR A 58 3.94 -0.01 10.52
N LEU A 59 4.52 0.55 11.59
CA LEU A 59 5.80 0.07 12.13
C LEU A 59 5.70 -1.35 12.70
N ALA A 60 4.57 -1.70 13.32
CA ALA A 60 4.31 -3.05 13.78
C ALA A 60 4.14 -4.02 12.60
N MET A 61 3.52 -3.59 11.50
CA MET A 61 3.43 -4.38 10.27
C MET A 61 4.82 -4.61 9.65
N ILE A 62 5.67 -3.59 9.60
CA ILE A 62 7.07 -3.74 9.14
C ILE A 62 7.86 -4.70 10.04
N ASP A 63 7.63 -4.66 11.34
CA ASP A 63 8.23 -5.59 12.29
C ASP A 63 7.81 -7.05 11.99
N LEU A 64 6.53 -7.29 11.69
CA LEU A 64 6.03 -8.60 11.27
C LEU A 64 6.60 -9.05 9.92
N VAL A 65 6.75 -8.13 8.95
CA VAL A 65 7.42 -8.43 7.67
C VAL A 65 8.84 -8.92 7.94
N ALA A 66 9.60 -8.20 8.77
CA ALA A 66 10.96 -8.56 9.10
C ALA A 66 11.05 -9.93 9.80
N GLU A 67 10.15 -10.23 10.73
CA GLU A 67 10.09 -11.52 11.41
C GLU A 67 9.83 -12.67 10.44
N LYS A 68 8.91 -12.48 9.50
CA LYS A 68 8.61 -13.49 8.48
C LYS A 68 9.81 -13.74 7.54
N ILE A 69 10.48 -12.68 7.09
CA ILE A 69 11.68 -12.80 6.24
C ILE A 69 12.79 -13.54 7.00
N LEU A 70 13.09 -13.14 8.24
CA LEU A 70 14.16 -13.76 9.03
C LEU A 70 13.87 -15.23 9.37
N ALA A 71 12.62 -15.56 9.70
CA ALA A 71 12.20 -16.93 9.96
C ALA A 71 12.34 -17.80 8.70
N ASP A 72 11.97 -17.27 7.54
CA ASP A 72 12.06 -18.00 6.28
C ASP A 72 13.51 -18.16 5.80
N ASP A 73 14.33 -17.12 5.91
CA ASP A 73 15.78 -17.18 5.63
C ASP A 73 16.49 -18.19 6.54
N GLY A 74 16.12 -18.25 7.83
CA GLY A 74 16.62 -19.24 8.77
C GLY A 74 16.27 -20.67 8.36
N ARG A 75 15.02 -20.88 7.90
CA ARG A 75 14.55 -22.18 7.41
C ARG A 75 15.25 -22.62 6.13
N LEU A 76 15.43 -21.71 5.17
CA LEU A 76 16.12 -21.99 3.91
C LEU A 76 17.59 -22.37 4.14
N LYS A 77 18.28 -21.71 5.08
CA LYS A 77 19.66 -22.06 5.45
C LYS A 77 19.77 -23.43 6.13
N ALA A 78 18.77 -23.84 6.90
CA ALA A 78 18.73 -25.15 7.54
C ALA A 78 18.45 -26.28 6.54
N ASN A 79 17.56 -26.04 5.57
CA ASN A 79 17.16 -26.99 4.55
C ASN A 79 18.03 -26.85 3.29
N LYS A 80 19.19 -27.52 3.29
CA LYS A 80 20.17 -27.54 2.18
C LYS A 80 19.63 -28.04 0.82
N GLU A 81 18.38 -28.49 0.75
CA GLU A 81 17.73 -29.03 -0.45
C GLU A 81 16.91 -27.99 -1.24
N SER A 82 16.67 -26.79 -0.70
CA SER A 82 15.94 -25.75 -1.45
C SER A 82 16.86 -25.08 -2.46
N ALA A 83 16.82 -25.53 -3.71
CA ALA A 83 17.70 -25.08 -4.79
C ALA A 83 17.39 -23.68 -5.34
N PHE A 84 16.34 -23.00 -4.86
CA PHE A 84 15.93 -21.69 -5.35
C PHE A 84 16.06 -20.61 -4.27
N GLU A 85 16.73 -19.52 -4.63
CA GLU A 85 16.75 -18.28 -3.86
C GLU A 85 15.36 -17.65 -3.90
N ARG A 86 14.78 -17.41 -2.73
CA ARG A 86 13.45 -16.80 -2.61
C ARG A 86 13.58 -15.28 -2.67
N THR A 87 12.72 -14.66 -3.45
CA THR A 87 12.70 -13.21 -3.63
C THR A 87 11.61 -12.58 -2.77
N TYR A 88 11.96 -11.57 -1.98
CA TYR A 88 11.00 -10.80 -1.18
C TYR A 88 10.82 -9.39 -1.75
N THR A 89 9.58 -8.96 -1.91
CA THR A 89 9.23 -7.61 -2.36
C THR A 89 8.32 -6.96 -1.34
N LEU A 90 8.60 -5.71 -0.98
CA LEU A 90 7.71 -4.89 -0.14
C LEU A 90 7.04 -3.83 -1.01
N ILE A 91 5.72 -3.77 -0.96
CA ILE A 91 4.91 -2.72 -1.56
C ILE A 91 4.31 -1.90 -0.43
N SER A 92 4.55 -0.59 -0.44
CA SER A 92 4.05 0.37 0.53
C SER A 92 2.99 1.25 -0.11
N VAL A 93 1.80 1.30 0.50
CA VAL A 93 0.64 2.05 -0.01
C VAL A 93 0.40 3.28 0.87
N PRO A 94 0.27 4.51 0.34
CA PRO A 94 0.45 4.88 -1.07
C PRO A 94 1.92 5.15 -1.46
N TYR A 95 2.78 5.43 -0.48
CA TYR A 95 4.18 5.79 -0.68
C TYR A 95 5.11 4.99 0.23
N VAL A 96 6.41 5.05 -0.03
CA VAL A 96 7.45 4.50 0.86
C VAL A 96 7.91 5.59 1.82
N SER A 97 7.62 5.44 3.11
CA SER A 97 8.03 6.43 4.11
C SER A 97 9.47 6.19 4.58
N HIS A 98 10.18 7.25 4.96
CA HIS A 98 11.50 7.12 5.59
C HIS A 98 11.46 6.31 6.89
N LEU A 99 10.31 6.31 7.58
CA LEU A 99 10.12 5.49 8.79
C LEU A 99 10.11 4.00 8.45
N VAL A 100 9.45 3.60 7.35
CA VAL A 100 9.48 2.21 6.86
C VAL A 100 10.90 1.78 6.52
N LEU A 101 11.62 2.59 5.73
CA LEU A 101 13.01 2.29 5.35
C LEU A 101 13.94 2.20 6.56
N GLY A 102 13.84 3.17 7.48
CA GLY A 102 14.63 3.17 8.71
C GLY A 102 14.33 1.96 9.58
N ARG A 103 13.07 1.53 9.67
CA ARG A 103 12.68 0.35 10.46
C ARG A 103 13.19 -0.95 9.84
N LEU A 104 13.08 -1.12 8.52
CA LEU A 104 13.64 -2.27 7.81
C LEU A 104 15.16 -2.38 7.99
N GLN A 105 15.85 -1.24 7.97
CA GLN A 105 17.29 -1.18 8.21
C GLN A 105 17.63 -1.56 9.64
N GLN A 106 16.90 -1.06 10.64
CA GLN A 106 17.07 -1.45 12.05
C GLN A 106 16.84 -2.95 12.29
N ARG A 107 15.91 -3.55 11.55
CA ARG A 107 15.61 -4.99 11.61
C ARG A 107 16.56 -5.85 10.77
N MET A 108 17.52 -5.24 10.07
CA MET A 108 18.55 -5.92 9.26
C MET A 108 17.99 -6.79 8.12
N VAL A 109 16.83 -6.43 7.57
CA VAL A 109 16.17 -7.18 6.46
C VAL A 109 16.22 -6.48 5.11
N MET A 110 16.76 -5.25 5.06
CA MET A 110 16.88 -4.48 3.81
C MET A 110 17.61 -5.23 2.69
N SER A 111 18.63 -6.04 3.03
CA SER A 111 19.39 -6.82 2.04
C SER A 111 18.66 -8.06 1.55
N SER A 112 17.68 -8.56 2.31
CA SER A 112 16.87 -9.71 1.90
C SER A 112 15.74 -9.28 0.94
N LEU A 113 15.35 -8.00 0.97
CA LEU A 113 14.36 -7.45 0.05
C LEU A 113 15.01 -7.18 -1.31
N ALA A 114 14.41 -7.71 -2.38
CA ALA A 114 14.80 -7.37 -3.74
C ALA A 114 14.38 -5.95 -4.09
N GLU A 115 13.15 -5.57 -3.71
CA GLU A 115 12.60 -4.25 -4.00
C GLU A 115 11.68 -3.75 -2.88
N VAL A 116 11.69 -2.43 -2.70
CA VAL A 116 10.74 -1.69 -1.88
C VAL A 116 10.07 -0.66 -2.78
N LEU A 117 8.81 -0.91 -3.13
CA LEU A 117 8.08 -0.14 -4.14
C LEU A 117 6.93 0.65 -3.50
N PRO A 118 6.68 1.89 -3.95
CA PRO A 118 5.42 2.55 -3.66
C PRO A 118 4.33 2.01 -4.58
N LEU A 119 3.11 1.87 -4.06
CA LEU A 119 1.91 1.67 -4.87
C LEU A 119 0.91 2.76 -4.55
N HIS A 120 0.79 3.71 -5.47
CA HIS A 120 -0.07 4.88 -5.33
C HIS A 120 -1.55 4.49 -5.56
N LEU A 121 -2.17 3.89 -4.55
CA LEU A 121 -3.62 3.69 -4.49
C LEU A 121 -4.25 4.92 -3.83
N MET A 122 -4.48 5.95 -4.63
CA MET A 122 -5.08 7.21 -4.19
C MET A 122 -6.29 7.52 -5.06
N GLY A 123 -7.41 7.90 -4.45
CA GLY A 123 -8.64 8.23 -5.18
C GLY A 123 -9.42 7.01 -5.63
N LEU A 124 -9.99 6.27 -4.69
CA LEU A 124 -10.83 5.11 -4.96
C LEU A 124 -12.22 5.56 -5.40
N CYS A 125 -12.68 5.03 -6.53
CA CYS A 125 -14.04 5.22 -7.00
C CYS A 125 -14.96 4.34 -6.14
N VAL A 126 -15.76 4.97 -5.27
CA VAL A 126 -16.70 4.24 -4.39
C VAL A 126 -18.05 4.10 -5.08
N GLU A 127 -18.44 5.13 -5.82
CA GLU A 127 -19.63 5.19 -6.67
C GLU A 127 -19.28 5.97 -7.95
N GLY A 128 -20.05 5.84 -9.03
CA GLY A 128 -19.67 6.30 -10.37
C GLY A 128 -19.24 7.78 -10.49
N ASP A 129 -19.62 8.63 -9.55
CA ASP A 129 -19.25 10.05 -9.45
C ASP A 129 -18.59 10.44 -8.10
N VAL A 130 -18.24 9.46 -7.25
CA VAL A 130 -17.67 9.68 -5.92
C VAL A 130 -16.28 9.06 -5.79
N ILE A 131 -15.30 9.91 -5.50
CA ILE A 131 -13.91 9.52 -5.25
C ILE A 131 -13.57 9.75 -3.78
N THR A 132 -13.00 8.75 -3.12
CA THR A 132 -12.47 8.84 -1.75
C THR A 132 -10.95 8.68 -1.74
N ILE A 133 -10.29 9.33 -0.78
CA ILE A 133 -8.85 9.15 -0.51
C ILE A 133 -8.65 8.17 0.66
N ASP A 134 -9.77 7.72 1.25
CA ASP A 134 -9.86 6.80 2.40
C ASP A 134 -8.77 7.03 3.46
N GLN A 135 -8.83 8.20 4.11
CA GLN A 135 -7.89 8.59 5.15
C GLN A 135 -8.61 8.68 6.51
N PRO A 136 -8.91 7.54 7.16
CA PRO A 136 -9.58 7.52 8.45
C PRO A 136 -8.68 8.15 9.53
N GLY A 137 -8.91 9.42 9.82
CA GLY A 137 -8.09 10.20 10.75
C GLY A 137 -7.60 11.53 10.20
N ALA A 138 -7.72 11.78 8.88
CA ALA A 138 -7.27 13.01 8.24
C ALA A 138 -7.76 14.28 8.94
N PHE A 139 -9.01 14.29 9.42
CA PHE A 139 -9.54 15.42 10.18
C PHE A 139 -8.74 15.67 11.46
N ARG A 140 -8.53 14.63 12.27
CA ARG A 140 -7.76 14.71 13.52
C ARG A 140 -6.32 15.09 13.23
N ASP A 141 -5.69 14.43 12.27
CA ASP A 141 -4.27 14.60 12.02
C ASP A 141 -4.00 16.02 11.49
N PHE A 142 -4.82 16.53 10.57
CA PHE A 142 -4.68 17.89 10.06
C PHE A 142 -5.12 18.98 11.06
N HIS A 143 -6.31 18.88 11.64
CA HIS A 143 -6.87 19.97 12.46
C HIS A 143 -6.43 19.96 13.92
N ILE A 144 -6.10 18.78 14.48
CA ILE A 144 -5.75 18.63 15.90
C ILE A 144 -4.25 18.46 16.06
N ARG A 145 -3.61 17.64 15.23
CA ARG A 145 -2.17 17.34 15.33
C ARG A 145 -1.29 18.23 14.46
N SER A 146 -1.89 19.10 13.63
CA SER A 146 -1.17 19.94 12.67
C SER A 146 -0.25 19.14 11.73
N ASP A 147 -0.61 17.88 11.44
CA ASP A 147 0.09 17.03 10.48
C ASP A 147 -0.36 17.38 9.06
N PRO A 148 0.54 17.88 8.18
CA PRO A 148 0.18 18.26 6.82
C PRO A 148 0.04 17.06 5.86
N THR A 149 0.39 15.84 6.28
CA THR A 149 0.40 14.65 5.42
C THR A 149 -0.91 14.42 4.67
N PRO A 150 -2.10 14.49 5.31
CA PRO A 150 -3.37 14.29 4.61
C PRO A 150 -3.62 15.32 3.49
N LEU A 151 -3.12 16.55 3.65
CA LEU A 151 -3.25 17.59 2.64
C LEU A 151 -2.32 17.34 1.44
N SER A 152 -1.11 16.84 1.68
CA SER A 152 -0.18 16.44 0.61
C SER A 152 -0.78 15.34 -0.25
N LEU A 153 -1.34 14.31 0.39
CA LEU A 153 -1.98 13.20 -0.33
C LEU A 153 -3.22 13.61 -1.11
N LEU A 154 -4.03 14.52 -0.55
CA LEU A 154 -5.13 15.12 -1.31
C LEU A 154 -4.62 15.86 -2.55
N ALA A 155 -3.53 16.62 -2.43
CA ALA A 155 -2.96 17.33 -3.57
C ALA A 155 -2.41 16.36 -4.63
N GLU A 156 -1.74 15.28 -4.22
CA GLU A 156 -1.26 14.22 -5.12
C GLU A 156 -2.42 13.52 -5.83
N THR A 157 -3.47 13.15 -5.09
CA THR A 157 -4.67 12.53 -5.69
C THR A 157 -5.31 13.44 -6.73
N LEU A 158 -5.45 14.74 -6.43
CA LEU A 158 -6.01 15.70 -7.38
C LEU A 158 -5.11 15.85 -8.61
N HIS A 159 -3.79 15.81 -8.43
CA HIS A 159 -2.85 15.86 -9.53
C HIS A 159 -2.96 14.61 -10.44
N ASP A 160 -3.11 13.43 -9.84
CA ASP A 160 -3.31 12.18 -10.58
C ASP A 160 -4.64 12.18 -11.34
N LEU A 161 -5.71 12.72 -10.74
CA LEU A 161 -6.99 12.91 -11.43
C LEU A 161 -6.86 13.87 -12.62
N GLN A 162 -6.14 15.00 -12.47
CA GLN A 162 -5.87 15.92 -13.57
C GLN A 162 -5.07 15.24 -14.68
N ARG A 163 -4.10 14.41 -14.32
CA ARG A 163 -3.25 13.71 -15.29
C ARG A 163 -4.04 12.66 -16.08
N ASN A 164 -4.90 11.90 -15.41
CA ASN A 164 -5.62 10.78 -16.02
C ASN A 164 -6.89 11.20 -16.76
N PHE A 165 -7.57 12.27 -16.30
CA PHE A 165 -8.85 12.72 -16.87
C PHE A 165 -8.80 14.09 -17.53
N GLY A 166 -7.62 14.73 -17.60
CA GLY A 166 -7.37 16.00 -18.29
C GLY A 166 -7.33 17.22 -17.36
N ALA A 167 -6.68 18.29 -17.84
CA ALA A 167 -6.32 19.50 -17.08
C ALA A 167 -7.50 20.41 -16.65
N GLY A 168 -8.75 19.92 -16.67
CA GLY A 168 -9.97 20.70 -16.45
C GLY A 168 -10.33 21.04 -15.00
N LEU A 169 -9.47 20.73 -14.02
CA LEU A 169 -9.75 21.06 -12.62
C LEU A 169 -9.51 22.54 -12.32
N GLY A 170 -10.57 23.34 -12.42
CA GLY A 170 -10.58 24.72 -11.94
C GLY A 170 -10.71 24.78 -10.42
N VAL A 171 -9.65 25.19 -9.72
CA VAL A 171 -9.73 25.48 -8.27
C VAL A 171 -10.47 26.81 -8.08
N SER A 172 -11.70 26.75 -7.61
CA SER A 172 -12.52 27.94 -7.30
C SER A 172 -12.59 28.15 -5.78
N ARG A 173 -12.66 29.41 -5.34
CA ARG A 173 -12.88 29.76 -3.93
C ARG A 173 -14.27 30.36 -3.80
N GLN A 174 -15.18 29.69 -3.09
CA GLN A 174 -16.55 30.20 -2.92
C GLN A 174 -16.75 30.70 -1.48
N ALA A 175 -16.88 32.03 -1.34
CA ALA A 175 -17.41 32.73 -0.17
C ALA A 175 -16.97 32.18 1.21
N GLY A 176 -15.67 32.26 1.51
CA GLY A 176 -15.15 31.92 2.85
C GLY A 176 -15.00 30.43 3.16
N ARG A 177 -15.50 29.53 2.30
CA ARG A 177 -15.22 28.08 2.34
C ARG A 177 -14.38 27.67 1.13
N ARG A 178 -13.36 26.84 1.35
CA ARG A 178 -12.58 26.25 0.25
C ARG A 178 -13.42 25.11 -0.34
N VAL A 179 -13.87 25.25 -1.58
CA VAL A 179 -14.69 24.24 -2.28
C VAL A 179 -13.98 23.91 -3.59
N LEU A 180 -13.57 22.65 -3.77
CA LEU A 180 -13.03 22.16 -5.03
C LEU A 180 -14.19 21.86 -5.98
N LYS A 181 -14.19 22.44 -7.18
CA LYS A 181 -15.17 22.12 -8.23
C LYS A 181 -14.44 21.42 -9.37
N MET A 182 -14.89 20.23 -9.71
CA MET A 182 -14.48 19.54 -10.93
C MET A 182 -15.43 19.97 -12.05
N ASN A 183 -14.92 20.72 -13.03
CA ASN A 183 -15.66 20.97 -14.26
C ASN A 183 -15.16 19.97 -15.30
N ALA A 184 -16.01 19.03 -15.71
CA ALA A 184 -15.70 18.21 -16.88
C ALA A 184 -15.62 19.14 -18.09
N ILE A 185 -14.42 19.31 -18.66
CA ILE A 185 -14.31 19.88 -19.99
C ILE A 185 -14.81 18.80 -20.94
N GLY A 186 -16.07 18.89 -21.33
CA GLY A 186 -16.60 18.10 -22.43
C GLY A 186 -15.75 18.40 -23.67
N THR A 187 -14.93 17.45 -24.10
CA THR A 187 -14.44 17.44 -25.47
C THR A 187 -15.67 17.17 -26.33
N ALA A 188 -16.26 18.24 -26.85
CA ALA A 188 -17.19 18.15 -27.96
C ALA A 188 -16.44 17.46 -29.12
N ALA A 189 -16.93 16.29 -29.51
CA ALA A 189 -16.56 15.61 -30.74
C ALA A 189 -17.08 16.40 -31.95
#